data_AF-A0A7S2VYI5-F1
#
_entry.id   AF-A0A7S2VYI5-F1
#
_cell.length_a   1.000
_cell.length_b   1.000
_cell.length_c   1.000
_cell.angle_alpha   90.00
_cell.angle_beta   90.00
_cell.angle_gamma   90.00
#
_symmetry.space_group_name_H-M   'P 1'
#
loop_
_entity.id
_entity.type
_entity.pdbx_description
1 polymer ?
#
loop_
_entity_poly.entity_id
_entity_poly.type
_entity_poly.pdbx_seq_one_letter_code
_entity_poly.pdbx_strand_id
1 'polypeptide(L)'
;GAEDPLMLRAIRGEDVERPPIWMMRQAGRYMKVYQDLCVKHKTFRERSETVDLAVEISLQPFEAFKPDGVILFSDILTPLQGMNVPFDIVKGTGPIIFNPVREMDDIKSITPLEPEKSV
;
A
#
# COMPACT_ATOMS: atom_id res chain seq x y z
N GLY A 1 3.61 11.72 23.84
CA GLY A 1 4.05 11.41 25.21
C GLY A 1 5.10 10.31 25.17
N ALA A 2 5.84 10.06 26.25
CA ALA A 2 6.93 9.06 26.26
C ALA A 2 6.49 7.61 25.91
N GLU A 3 5.18 7.35 25.83
CA GLU A 3 4.60 6.08 25.35
C GLU A 3 4.37 6.01 23.82
N ASP A 4 4.46 7.13 23.09
CA ASP A 4 4.26 7.13 21.65
C ASP A 4 5.47 6.48 20.91
N PRO A 5 5.22 5.77 19.79
CA PRO A 5 6.30 5.24 18.96
C PRO A 5 7.35 6.29 18.57
N LEU A 6 8.62 5.87 18.52
CA LEU A 6 9.77 6.73 18.21
C LEU A 6 9.56 7.55 16.92
N MET A 7 9.00 6.94 15.88
CA MET A 7 8.71 7.62 14.61
C MET A 7 7.74 8.79 14.77
N LEU A 8 6.68 8.66 15.58
CA LEU A 8 5.70 9.73 15.77
C LEU A 8 6.28 10.88 16.60
N ARG A 9 7.06 10.56 17.64
CA ARG A 9 7.77 11.57 18.46
C ARG A 9 8.71 12.40 17.59
N ALA A 10 9.52 11.75 16.75
CA ALA A 10 10.43 12.43 15.83
C ALA A 10 9.69 13.30 14.80
N ILE A 11 8.59 12.81 14.20
CA ILE A 11 7.78 13.59 13.24
C ILE A 11 7.19 14.85 13.88
N ARG A 12 6.85 14.80 15.16
CA ARG A 12 6.35 15.97 15.91
C ARG A 12 7.44 16.95 16.31
N GLY A 13 8.71 16.65 16.03
CA GLY A 13 9.86 17.48 16.42
C GLY A 13 10.23 17.38 17.89
N GLU A 14 9.81 16.32 18.59
CA GLU A 14 10.25 16.04 19.95
C GLU A 14 11.74 15.65 19.96
N ASP A 15 12.42 15.88 21.09
CA ASP A 15 13.77 15.35 21.30
C ASP A 15 13.71 13.83 21.48
N VAL A 16 14.55 13.11 20.75
CA VAL A 16 14.49 11.64 20.63
C VAL A 16 15.88 11.04 20.74
N GLU A 17 15.94 9.83 21.29
CA GLU A 17 17.17 9.11 21.60
C GLU A 17 18.00 8.72 20.36
N ARG A 18 17.35 8.64 19.19
CA ARG A 18 17.99 8.42 17.88
C ARG A 18 17.01 8.75 16.74
N PRO A 19 17.49 8.94 15.50
CA PRO A 19 16.62 9.02 14.34
C PRO A 19 15.85 7.71 14.11
N PRO A 20 14.53 7.73 13.87
CA PRO A 20 13.77 6.56 13.47
C PRO A 20 14.12 6.15 12.04
N ILE A 21 14.08 4.84 11.74
CA ILE A 21 14.35 4.29 10.42
C ILE A 21 13.27 3.32 9.95
N TRP A 22 12.89 3.47 8.69
CA TRP A 22 12.14 2.52 7.88
C TRP A 22 12.54 2.73 6.42
N MET A 23 12.18 1.80 5.53
CA MET A 23 12.54 1.91 4.12
C MET A 23 11.30 1.92 3.23
N MET A 24 11.28 2.82 2.24
CA MET A 24 10.28 2.75 1.18
C MET A 24 10.39 1.41 0.45
N ARG A 25 9.24 0.81 0.13
CA ARG A 25 9.15 -0.55 -0.44
C ARG A 25 9.78 -1.63 0.46
N GLN A 26 9.71 -1.45 1.78
CA GLN A 26 10.19 -2.44 2.76
C GLN A 26 9.60 -3.83 2.58
N ALA A 27 8.34 -3.96 2.14
CA ALA A 27 7.74 -5.24 1.76
C ALA A 27 7.80 -5.39 0.24
N GLY A 28 8.60 -6.33 -0.25
CA GLY A 28 8.79 -6.46 -1.70
C GLY A 28 9.76 -7.55 -2.13
N ARG A 29 10.03 -7.56 -3.44
CA ARG A 29 10.72 -8.65 -4.15
C ARG A 29 12.15 -8.92 -3.70
N TYR A 30 12.77 -8.07 -2.89
CA TYR A 30 14.09 -8.37 -2.32
C TYR A 30 14.02 -9.46 -1.23
N MET A 31 12.84 -9.68 -0.63
CA MET A 31 12.64 -10.72 0.38
C MET A 31 12.17 -12.02 -0.25
N LYS A 32 12.82 -13.13 0.10
CA LYS A 32 12.44 -14.47 -0.37
C LYS A 32 11.00 -14.85 0.05
N VAL A 33 10.61 -14.53 1.28
CA VAL A 33 9.26 -14.76 1.82
C VAL A 33 8.17 -14.07 1.00
N TYR A 34 8.43 -12.84 0.51
CA TYR A 34 7.52 -12.14 -0.40
C TYR A 34 7.43 -12.82 -1.77
N GLN A 35 8.58 -13.25 -2.33
CA GLN A 35 8.61 -13.94 -3.61
C GLN A 35 7.82 -15.26 -3.56
N ASP A 36 7.90 -15.99 -2.45
CA ASP A 36 7.17 -17.25 -2.27
C ASP A 36 5.66 -17.04 -2.21
N LEU A 37 5.20 -15.97 -1.56
CA LEU A 37 3.78 -15.55 -1.63
C LEU A 37 3.37 -15.18 -3.05
N CYS A 38 4.23 -14.52 -3.83
CA CYS A 38 3.92 -14.16 -5.22
C CYS A 38 3.75 -15.38 -6.15
N VAL A 39 4.34 -16.53 -5.80
CA VAL A 39 4.15 -17.80 -6.54
C VAL A 39 2.77 -18.38 -6.25
N LYS A 40 2.30 -18.28 -5.00
CA LYS A 40 0.99 -18.78 -4.56
C LYS A 40 -0.15 -17.86 -5.00
N HIS A 41 -0.02 -16.57 -4.71
CA HIS A 41 -0.99 -15.52 -5.01
C HIS A 41 -0.46 -14.72 -6.19
N LYS A 42 -0.94 -15.00 -7.39
CA LYS A 42 -0.27 -14.53 -8.63
C LYS A 42 -0.45 -13.04 -8.87
N THR A 43 -1.64 -12.51 -8.58
CA THR A 43 -1.96 -11.12 -8.89
C THR A 43 -1.51 -10.19 -7.77
N PHE A 44 -1.12 -8.96 -8.13
CA PHE A 44 -0.81 -7.95 -7.11
C PHE A 44 -2.05 -7.62 -6.30
N ARG A 45 -3.18 -7.47 -7.00
CA ARG A 45 -4.48 -7.13 -6.46
C ARG A 45 -4.93 -8.08 -5.35
N GLU A 46 -4.88 -9.39 -5.59
CA GLU A 46 -5.19 -10.40 -4.58
C GLU A 46 -4.35 -10.21 -3.30
N ARG A 47 -3.06 -9.90 -3.44
CA ARG A 47 -2.15 -9.71 -2.30
C ARG A 47 -2.37 -8.39 -1.56
N SER A 48 -2.82 -7.33 -2.23
CA SER A 48 -3.05 -6.01 -1.62
C SER A 48 -4.47 -5.80 -1.10
N GLU A 49 -5.44 -6.55 -1.61
CA GLU A 49 -6.87 -6.41 -1.25
C GLU A 49 -7.36 -7.54 -0.33
N THR A 50 -6.64 -8.67 -0.24
CA THR A 50 -6.92 -9.68 0.80
C THR A 50 -6.29 -9.25 2.12
N VAL A 51 -7.11 -8.99 3.13
CA VAL A 51 -6.68 -8.46 4.44
C VAL A 51 -5.55 -9.31 5.05
N ASP A 52 -5.72 -10.62 5.14
CA ASP A 52 -4.71 -11.50 5.76
C ASP A 52 -3.37 -11.46 5.03
N LEU A 53 -3.39 -11.42 3.68
CA LEU A 53 -2.17 -11.32 2.87
C LEU A 53 -1.51 -9.95 3.00
N ALA A 54 -2.30 -8.87 2.98
CA ALA A 54 -1.79 -7.52 3.12
C ALA A 54 -1.14 -7.31 4.50
N VAL A 55 -1.74 -7.85 5.56
CA VAL A 55 -1.17 -7.85 6.92
C VAL A 55 0.11 -8.68 6.97
N GLU A 56 0.09 -9.92 6.48
CA GLU A 56 1.27 -10.79 6.46
C GLU A 56 2.43 -10.11 5.74
N ILE A 57 2.20 -9.59 4.53
CA ILE A 57 3.22 -8.92 3.72
C ILE A 57 3.75 -7.65 4.39
N SER A 58 2.87 -6.83 4.99
CA SER A 58 3.27 -5.60 5.68
C SER A 58 4.19 -5.88 6.86
N LEU A 59 3.99 -7.00 7.57
CA LEU A 59 4.75 -7.37 8.77
C LEU A 59 6.07 -8.09 8.47
N GLN A 60 6.29 -8.64 7.27
CA GLN A 60 7.55 -9.31 6.91
C GLN A 60 8.82 -8.50 7.25
N PRO A 61 8.91 -7.19 6.93
CA PRO A 61 10.10 -6.41 7.23
C PRO A 61 10.23 -6.12 8.72
N PHE A 62 9.10 -6.04 9.43
CA PHE A 62 9.10 -5.92 10.89
C PHE A 62 9.68 -7.16 11.55
N GLU A 63 9.31 -8.35 11.10
CA GLU A 63 9.89 -9.58 11.63
C GLU A 63 11.38 -9.72 11.34
N ALA A 64 11.85 -9.26 10.19
CA ALA A 64 13.25 -9.37 9.81
C ALA A 64 14.16 -8.30 10.45
N PHE A 65 13.70 -7.05 10.55
CA PHE A 65 14.57 -5.89 10.83
C PHE A 65 14.10 -5.00 11.97
N LYS A 66 12.87 -5.18 12.47
CA LYS A 66 12.26 -4.36 13.53
C LYS A 66 12.45 -2.83 13.29
N PRO A 67 12.03 -2.29 12.12
CA PRO A 67 12.10 -0.86 11.84
C PRO A 67 11.14 -0.09 12.75
N ASP A 68 11.34 1.22 12.86
CA ASP A 68 10.53 2.11 13.69
C ASP A 68 9.15 2.45 13.10
N GLY A 69 8.93 2.04 11.85
CA GLY A 69 7.69 2.23 11.11
C GLY A 69 7.36 1.05 10.24
N VAL A 70 6.08 0.71 10.16
CA VAL A 70 5.55 -0.29 9.24
C VAL A 70 4.54 0.38 8.32
N ILE A 71 4.76 0.28 7.01
CA ILE A 71 3.84 0.82 6.01
C ILE A 71 2.91 -0.28 5.49
N LEU A 72 1.63 0.07 5.33
CA LEU A 72 0.61 -0.81 4.76
C LEU A 72 0.99 -1.22 3.33
N PHE A 73 0.95 -2.52 3.06
CA PHE A 73 1.05 -3.06 1.71
C PHE A 73 -0.28 -2.88 0.97
N SER A 74 -0.37 -1.83 0.16
CA SER A 74 -1.51 -1.55 -0.72
C SER A 74 -1.03 -0.84 -2.00
N ASP A 75 -1.87 -0.80 -3.04
CA ASP A 75 -1.61 0.04 -4.22
C ASP A 75 -2.20 1.44 -4.03
N ILE A 76 -1.53 2.47 -4.55
CA ILE A 76 -2.05 3.84 -4.52
C ILE A 76 -3.29 4.03 -5.39
N LEU A 77 -3.52 3.14 -6.36
CA LEU A 77 -4.65 3.18 -7.28
C LEU A 77 -5.87 2.43 -6.75
N THR A 78 -5.77 1.70 -5.63
CA THR A 78 -6.89 0.99 -4.99
C THR A 78 -8.18 1.83 -4.91
N PRO A 79 -8.13 3.13 -4.53
CA PRO A 79 -9.34 3.97 -4.47
C PRO A 79 -10.04 4.19 -5.81
N LEU A 80 -9.33 4.10 -6.95
CA LEU A 80 -9.88 4.46 -8.26
C LEU A 80 -11.10 3.62 -8.64
N GLN A 81 -11.11 2.34 -8.28
CA GLN A 81 -12.26 1.47 -8.54
C GLN A 81 -13.49 1.89 -7.74
N GLY A 82 -13.32 2.27 -6.47
CA GLY A 82 -14.40 2.84 -5.65
C GLY A 82 -14.87 4.22 -6.11
N MET A 83 -14.06 4.90 -6.92
CA MET A 83 -14.37 6.21 -7.53
C MET A 83 -14.93 6.10 -8.96
N ASN A 84 -15.34 4.91 -9.39
CA ASN A 84 -15.83 4.65 -10.75
C ASN A 84 -14.78 4.90 -11.86
N VAL A 85 -13.49 4.70 -11.55
CA VAL A 85 -12.37 4.77 -12.50
C VAL A 85 -11.77 3.36 -12.65
N PRO A 86 -12.21 2.60 -13.66
CA PRO A 86 -11.81 1.21 -13.79
C PRO A 86 -10.36 1.11 -14.32
N PHE A 87 -9.56 0.30 -13.64
CA PHE A 87 -8.16 0.03 -14.00
C PHE A 87 -7.80 -1.43 -13.69
N ASP A 88 -6.74 -1.92 -14.32
CA ASP A 88 -6.15 -3.23 -14.05
C ASP A 88 -4.62 -3.17 -14.07
N ILE A 89 -3.95 -4.10 -13.37
CA ILE A 89 -2.49 -4.19 -13.29
C ILE A 89 -2.00 -5.31 -14.20
N VAL A 90 -1.54 -4.95 -15.39
CA VAL A 90 -1.02 -5.90 -16.37
C VAL A 90 0.45 -6.21 -16.10
N LYS A 91 0.78 -7.49 -15.96
CA LYS A 91 2.15 -7.96 -15.69
C LYS A 91 3.12 -7.44 -16.77
N GLY A 92 4.16 -6.73 -16.33
CA GLY A 92 5.19 -6.16 -17.20
C GLY A 92 4.86 -4.79 -17.79
N THR A 93 3.60 -4.36 -17.76
CA THR A 93 3.16 -3.05 -18.25
C THR A 93 2.86 -2.08 -17.10
N GLY A 94 2.39 -2.61 -15.97
CA GLY A 94 1.94 -1.80 -14.84
C GLY A 94 0.43 -1.53 -14.91
N PRO A 95 -0.06 -0.52 -14.17
CA PRO A 95 -1.48 -0.19 -14.16
C PRO A 95 -1.93 0.42 -15.50
N ILE A 96 -3.06 -0.05 -16.00
CA ILE A 96 -3.74 0.47 -17.19
C ILE A 96 -5.10 0.97 -16.76
N ILE A 97 -5.34 2.28 -16.94
CA ILE A 97 -6.65 2.89 -16.78
C ILE A 97 -7.40 2.71 -18.09
N PHE A 98 -8.55 2.04 -18.07
CA PHE A 98 -9.27 1.68 -19.30
C PHE A 98 -9.82 2.91 -20.03
N ASN A 99 -10.36 3.87 -19.26
CA ASN A 99 -10.90 5.12 -19.77
C ASN A 99 -10.17 6.31 -19.11
N PRO A 100 -9.00 6.73 -19.63
CA PRO A 100 -8.31 7.90 -19.12
C PRO A 100 -9.17 9.16 -19.26
N VAL A 101 -9.24 9.99 -18.23
CA VAL A 101 -9.99 11.25 -18.22
C VAL A 101 -9.43 12.21 -19.30
N ARG A 102 -10.28 12.66 -20.21
CA ARG A 102 -9.93 13.61 -21.29
C ARG A 102 -10.87 14.82 -21.33
N GLU A 103 -12.13 14.65 -20.97
CA GLU A 103 -13.17 15.66 -21.11
C GLU A 103 -13.95 15.87 -19.81
N MET A 104 -14.73 16.95 -19.76
CA MET A 104 -15.52 17.27 -18.56
C MET A 104 -16.56 16.20 -18.22
N ASP A 105 -17.08 15.49 -19.21
CA ASP A 105 -18.06 14.42 -18.98
C ASP A 105 -17.42 13.20 -18.30
N ASP A 106 -16.14 12.91 -18.57
CA ASP A 106 -15.40 11.88 -17.84
C ASP A 106 -15.28 12.24 -16.36
N ILE A 107 -14.98 13.51 -16.05
CA ILE A 107 -14.90 14.00 -14.66
C ILE A 107 -16.25 13.86 -13.95
N LYS A 108 -17.36 14.19 -14.64
CA LYS A 108 -18.71 14.06 -14.06
C LYS A 108 -19.10 12.60 -13.76
N SER A 109 -18.45 11.64 -14.42
CA SER A 109 -18.71 10.21 -14.18
C SER A 109 -18.00 9.65 -12.94
N ILE A 110 -17.01 10.37 -12.40
CA ILE A 110 -16.26 9.97 -11.20
C ILE A 110 -17.16 10.11 -9.98
N THR A 111 -17.18 9.08 -9.14
CA THR A 111 -17.95 9.08 -7.88
C THR A 111 -17.06 9.42 -6.68
N PRO A 112 -17.60 10.06 -5.64
CA PRO A 112 -16.91 10.12 -4.35
C PRO A 112 -16.56 8.72 -3.85
N LEU A 113 -15.38 8.58 -3.25
CA LEU A 113 -14.98 7.33 -2.60
C LEU A 113 -15.78 7.13 -1.31
N GLU A 114 -16.37 5.96 -1.14
CA GLU A 114 -16.97 5.51 0.13
C GLU A 114 -16.14 4.33 0.69
N PRO A 115 -15.09 4.57 1.51
CA PRO A 115 -14.12 3.55 1.87
C PRO A 115 -14.72 2.29 2.52
N GLU A 116 -15.76 2.46 3.36
CA GLU A 116 -16.40 1.35 4.08
C GLU A 116 -17.20 0.42 3.16
N LYS A 117 -17.58 0.90 1.97
CA LYS A 117 -18.36 0.14 0.97
C LYS A 117 -17.54 -0.23 -0.26
N SER A 118 -16.39 0.41 -0.44
CA SER A 118 -15.51 0.25 -1.60
C SER A 118 -14.44 -0.80 -1.28
N VAL A 119 -14.82 -2.08 -1.34
CA VAL A 119 -13.91 -3.23 -1.28
C VAL A 119 -14.32 -4.25 -2.32
#